data_AF-A0A1E4RN18-F1
#
_entry.id   AF-A0A1E4RN18-F1
#
_cell.length_a   1.000
_cell.length_b   1.000
_cell.length_c   1.000
_cell.angle_alpha   90.00
_cell.angle_beta   90.00
_cell.angle_gamma   90.00
#
_symmetry.space_group_name_H-M   'P 1'
#
loop_
_entity.id
_entity.type
_entity.pdbx_description
1 polymer ?
#
loop_
_entity_poly.entity_id
_entity_poly.type
_entity_poly.pdbx_seq_one_letter_code
_entity_poly.pdbx_strand_id
1 'polypeptide(L)'
;MVDRKRAYSVKSDDEESEPTMKKTRIKEEEEDDDEDDKPIKQEAQEKEESNGKNDEDEDDDDDDDDDDEEERKRTTTFNFDGVTYSFKERPSVLEEKEGKIEFRVVNNDNTKENLIVLTGLKNIFQKQLPKMPREYISRLVYDRSHLSMAVVRKPLTVVGGITYRPFNNREFAEIVFCAISSTEQVRGYGAHLMNHLKDYVRATSPIKYFLTYADNYAIGYFKKQGFTKEISLAKSVWTGYIKDYEGGTLMQCAMLPSILRYLDLGKILLLQKAAIEKKIKLRSKSHVVRPGLQIFKSNKNINLNPAKDIPGLVESGWLEEMDKLAQKPKRGPHYNFMVTLLSELTNHPSAWPFAVPVNREEVGDYYDVIKEPMDLSTMELKLENDKYESFDQFLYDSRLIFNNCRAYNAESTTYYKNASKLEKFMNNKIKDSTDYAHYLD
;
A
#
# COMPACT_ATOMS: atom_id res chain seq x y z
N MET A 1 -0.75 60.93 -8.77
CA MET A 1 0.44 61.71 -9.18
C MET A 1 0.78 62.70 -8.08
N VAL A 2 2.07 62.99 -7.92
CA VAL A 2 2.74 63.79 -6.87
C VAL A 2 3.25 63.00 -5.66
N ASP A 3 4.44 62.42 -5.87
CA ASP A 3 5.68 62.56 -5.10
C ASP A 3 5.66 62.78 -3.58
N ARG A 4 6.50 61.98 -2.89
CA ARG A 4 7.62 62.50 -2.09
C ARG A 4 8.69 61.44 -1.81
N LYS A 5 9.89 61.67 -2.36
CA LYS A 5 11.17 61.05 -2.00
C LYS A 5 11.55 61.38 -0.55
N ARG A 6 12.23 60.45 0.15
CA ARG A 6 13.49 60.75 0.86
C ARG A 6 14.26 59.47 1.20
N ALA A 7 15.58 59.62 1.16
CA ALA A 7 16.58 58.57 1.22
C ALA A 7 17.42 58.64 2.52
N TYR A 8 18.10 57.52 2.79
CA TYR A 8 19.29 57.26 3.63
C TYR A 8 19.26 57.49 5.15
N SER A 9 19.63 56.43 5.90
CA SER A 9 20.82 56.44 6.76
C SER A 9 21.19 55.03 7.23
N VAL A 10 22.44 54.64 6.99
CA VAL A 10 23.16 53.53 7.62
C VAL A 10 23.72 54.03 8.96
N LYS A 11 23.72 53.20 10.01
CA LYS A 11 24.73 53.17 11.07
C LYS A 11 24.74 51.80 11.76
N SER A 12 25.96 51.30 11.91
CA SER A 12 26.48 50.14 12.65
C SER A 12 26.45 50.42 14.18
N ASP A 13 26.69 49.54 15.14
CA ASP A 13 27.48 48.30 15.30
C ASP A 13 26.97 47.49 16.53
N ASP A 14 27.57 46.31 16.73
CA ASP A 14 27.69 45.46 17.94
C ASP A 14 26.53 44.48 18.25
N GLU A 15 26.74 43.21 18.63
CA GLU A 15 27.80 42.20 18.54
C GLU A 15 27.17 40.97 19.28
N GLU A 16 27.16 39.75 18.71
CA GLU A 16 27.29 38.48 19.47
C GLU A 16 27.28 37.22 18.57
N SER A 17 28.48 36.70 18.37
CA SER A 17 28.91 35.28 18.30
C SER A 17 28.11 34.23 17.49
N GLU A 18 28.66 33.87 16.32
CA GLU A 18 28.51 32.53 15.71
C GLU A 18 29.61 31.57 16.20
N PRO A 19 29.34 30.25 16.34
CA PRO A 19 30.38 29.25 16.58
C PRO A 19 30.99 28.77 15.25
N THR A 20 32.30 28.97 15.11
CA THR A 20 33.16 28.46 14.04
C THR A 20 33.22 26.93 13.99
N MET A 21 32.85 26.31 12.86
CA MET A 21 33.24 24.93 12.54
C MET A 21 34.60 24.90 11.82
N LYS A 22 35.52 24.10 12.35
CA LYS A 22 36.85 23.82 11.81
C LYS A 22 36.74 23.08 10.47
N LYS A 23 37.37 23.63 9.43
CA LYS A 23 37.73 22.92 8.18
C LYS A 23 38.87 21.95 8.48
N THR A 24 38.67 20.67 8.21
CA THR A 24 39.76 19.70 8.07
C THR A 24 39.93 19.39 6.59
N ARG A 25 41.15 19.59 6.11
CA ARG A 25 41.62 19.49 4.72
C ARG A 25 42.08 18.04 4.50
N ILE A 26 41.49 17.32 3.55
CA ILE A 26 42.03 16.04 3.06
C ILE A 26 42.72 16.34 1.73
N LYS A 27 43.99 15.92 1.64
CA LYS A 27 44.85 15.99 0.46
C LYS A 27 44.56 14.78 -0.43
N GLU A 28 44.49 15.05 -1.73
CA GLU A 28 44.66 14.08 -2.82
C GLU A 28 46.16 13.75 -2.95
N GLU A 29 46.48 12.48 -3.11
CA GLU A 29 47.75 12.01 -3.68
C GLU A 29 47.40 10.99 -4.78
N GLU A 30 47.83 11.31 -6.00
CA GLU A 30 47.88 10.47 -7.20
C GLU A 30 49.16 9.63 -7.15
N GLU A 31 49.10 8.37 -7.57
CA GLU A 31 50.21 7.68 -8.25
C GLU A 31 49.63 6.78 -9.36
N ASP A 32 50.17 7.01 -10.56
CA ASP A 32 49.97 6.31 -11.83
C ASP A 32 50.70 4.95 -11.84
N ASP A 33 50.23 4.04 -12.71
CA ASP A 33 51.04 3.40 -13.78
C ASP A 33 50.21 2.27 -14.46
N ASP A 34 49.85 2.51 -15.73
CA ASP A 34 50.01 1.71 -16.97
C ASP A 34 50.31 0.20 -16.85
N GLU A 35 50.02 -0.71 -17.78
CA GLU A 35 49.33 -0.85 -19.08
C GLU A 35 49.27 -2.40 -19.26
N ASP A 36 48.29 -2.96 -19.99
CA ASP A 36 48.52 -3.84 -21.16
C ASP A 36 47.34 -4.76 -21.55
N ASP A 37 47.33 -5.02 -22.85
CA ASP A 37 46.21 -5.18 -23.76
C ASP A 37 46.12 -6.63 -24.32
N LYS A 38 44.95 -7.30 -24.15
CA LYS A 38 44.33 -8.35 -25.04
C LYS A 38 45.16 -9.59 -25.48
N PRO A 39 44.62 -10.57 -26.25
CA PRO A 39 43.22 -10.92 -26.58
C PRO A 39 42.85 -12.42 -26.33
N ILE A 40 41.55 -12.69 -26.38
CA ILE A 40 40.91 -14.01 -26.47
C ILE A 40 41.06 -14.57 -27.89
N LYS A 41 41.47 -15.85 -28.02
CA LYS A 41 41.36 -16.65 -29.25
C LYS A 41 40.55 -17.92 -29.01
N GLN A 42 39.71 -18.21 -30.00
CA GLN A 42 38.90 -19.42 -30.21
C GLN A 42 39.77 -20.67 -30.41
N GLU A 43 39.25 -21.84 -30.05
CA GLU A 43 39.30 -23.02 -30.92
C GLU A 43 38.29 -24.09 -30.47
N ALA A 44 37.65 -24.70 -31.45
CA ALA A 44 36.69 -25.80 -31.35
C ALA A 44 37.33 -27.06 -31.94
N GLN A 45 36.98 -28.25 -31.41
CA GLN A 45 36.89 -29.56 -32.11
C GLN A 45 36.46 -30.62 -31.08
N GLU A 46 35.26 -31.22 -31.12
CA GLU A 46 34.69 -32.27 -31.99
C GLU A 46 35.03 -33.73 -31.59
N LYS A 47 33.98 -34.59 -31.64
CA LYS A 47 33.92 -36.08 -31.62
C LYS A 47 33.78 -36.77 -30.25
N GLU A 48 33.00 -37.84 -30.07
CA GLU A 48 32.11 -38.66 -30.93
C GLU A 48 31.18 -39.50 -30.02
N GLU A 49 30.14 -40.06 -30.64
CA GLU A 49 29.01 -40.82 -30.09
C GLU A 49 29.36 -42.10 -29.30
N SER A 50 28.53 -42.45 -28.32
CA SER A 50 27.99 -43.82 -28.25
C SER A 50 26.61 -43.84 -27.57
N ASN A 51 25.73 -44.63 -28.17
CA ASN A 51 24.28 -44.61 -28.01
C ASN A 51 23.84 -45.86 -27.23
N GLY A 52 22.94 -45.67 -26.25
CA GLY A 52 21.82 -46.54 -25.93
C GLY A 52 22.06 -47.91 -25.27
N LYS A 53 21.54 -48.06 -24.04
CA LYS A 53 20.42 -48.99 -23.75
C LYS A 53 19.88 -48.79 -22.33
N ASN A 54 18.57 -48.57 -22.29
CA ASN A 54 17.53 -48.96 -21.32
C ASN A 54 17.89 -48.94 -19.83
N ASP A 55 17.09 -48.23 -19.03
CA ASP A 55 16.10 -48.88 -18.16
C ASP A 55 15.08 -47.84 -17.63
N GLU A 56 13.81 -48.17 -17.87
CA GLU A 56 12.62 -47.95 -17.04
C GLU A 56 12.20 -46.50 -16.72
N ASP A 57 11.21 -46.02 -17.49
CA ASP A 57 10.24 -45.02 -17.07
C ASP A 57 9.39 -45.59 -15.91
N GLU A 58 9.59 -45.10 -14.69
CA GLU A 58 8.61 -45.15 -13.60
C GLU A 58 8.18 -43.72 -13.27
N ASP A 59 6.88 -43.57 -13.10
CA ASP A 59 6.11 -42.33 -13.13
C ASP A 59 6.41 -41.41 -11.94
N ASP A 60 6.83 -40.16 -12.20
CA ASP A 60 6.82 -39.04 -11.24
C ASP A 60 5.54 -38.21 -11.49
N ASP A 61 4.41 -38.69 -10.97
CA ASP A 61 3.09 -38.01 -10.98
C ASP A 61 2.60 -37.69 -9.55
N ASP A 62 3.47 -37.68 -8.54
CA ASP A 62 3.10 -37.53 -7.12
C ASP A 62 3.20 -36.08 -6.56
N ASP A 63 3.64 -35.08 -7.33
CA ASP A 63 3.85 -33.71 -6.82
C ASP A 63 2.59 -32.81 -6.86
N ASP A 64 1.51 -33.21 -7.53
CA ASP A 64 0.25 -32.42 -7.62
C ASP A 64 -0.77 -32.76 -6.51
N ASP A 65 -0.63 -33.89 -5.81
CA ASP A 65 -1.60 -34.34 -4.79
C ASP A 65 -1.36 -33.68 -3.41
N ASP A 66 -0.14 -33.26 -3.08
CA ASP A 66 0.23 -32.71 -1.77
C ASP A 66 -0.31 -31.27 -1.55
N ASP A 67 -0.29 -30.42 -2.59
CA ASP A 67 -0.85 -29.06 -2.53
C ASP A 67 -2.37 -29.08 -2.39
N ASP A 68 -3.03 -30.05 -3.03
CA ASP A 68 -4.47 -30.26 -3.03
C ASP A 68 -4.96 -30.78 -1.66
N GLU A 69 -4.12 -31.55 -0.96
CA GLU A 69 -4.39 -32.03 0.41
C GLU A 69 -4.22 -30.93 1.48
N GLU A 70 -3.19 -30.09 1.34
CA GLU A 70 -2.98 -28.87 2.15
C GLU A 70 -4.12 -27.84 1.95
N GLU A 71 -4.61 -27.68 0.73
CA GLU A 71 -5.78 -26.85 0.37
C GLU A 71 -7.06 -27.32 1.08
N ARG A 72 -7.32 -28.64 1.08
CA ARG A 72 -8.49 -29.24 1.74
C ARG A 72 -8.45 -29.07 3.25
N LYS A 73 -7.27 -29.24 3.88
CA LYS A 73 -7.07 -29.05 5.34
C LYS A 73 -7.41 -27.64 5.80
N ARG A 74 -7.31 -26.62 4.93
CA ARG A 74 -7.59 -25.21 5.26
C ARG A 74 -9.08 -24.83 5.14
N THR A 75 -9.91 -25.70 4.57
CA THR A 75 -11.32 -25.42 4.34
C THR A 75 -12.16 -25.87 5.54
N THR A 76 -12.78 -24.91 6.22
CA THR A 76 -13.70 -25.17 7.32
C THR A 76 -15.14 -25.04 6.87
N THR A 77 -16.03 -25.87 7.41
CA THR A 77 -17.47 -25.76 7.18
C THR A 77 -18.18 -25.23 8.41
N PHE A 78 -19.24 -24.47 8.20
CA PHE A 78 -20.10 -23.98 9.28
C PHE A 78 -21.56 -23.90 8.79
N ASN A 79 -22.50 -24.08 9.72
CA ASN A 79 -23.92 -23.96 9.43
C ASN A 79 -24.39 -22.54 9.76
N PHE A 80 -25.15 -21.94 8.85
CA PHE A 80 -25.85 -20.69 9.08
C PHE A 80 -27.24 -20.75 8.43
N ASP A 81 -28.29 -20.49 9.20
CA ASP A 81 -29.69 -20.52 8.73
C ASP A 81 -30.08 -21.84 8.03
N GLY A 82 -29.58 -22.97 8.56
CA GLY A 82 -29.84 -24.30 8.02
C GLY A 82 -29.06 -24.67 6.75
N VAL A 83 -28.21 -23.77 6.26
CA VAL A 83 -27.35 -24.00 5.09
C VAL A 83 -25.89 -24.15 5.53
N THR A 84 -25.22 -25.17 5.00
CA THR A 84 -23.78 -25.39 5.25
C THR A 84 -22.96 -24.57 4.25
N TYR A 85 -22.04 -23.76 4.78
CA TYR A 85 -21.09 -22.96 4.01
C TYR A 85 -19.68 -23.47 4.22
N SER A 86 -18.84 -23.42 3.18
CA SER A 86 -17.41 -23.68 3.24
C SER A 86 -16.61 -22.38 3.19
N PHE A 87 -15.55 -22.29 4.00
CA PHE A 87 -14.68 -21.12 4.09
C PHE A 87 -13.23 -21.55 4.29
N LYS A 88 -12.36 -21.07 3.38
CA LYS A 88 -10.91 -21.28 3.44
C LYS A 88 -10.30 -20.33 4.48
N GLU A 89 -9.90 -20.90 5.61
CA GLU A 89 -9.26 -20.15 6.70
C GLU A 89 -7.80 -19.86 6.36
N ARG A 90 -7.23 -18.81 6.96
CA ARG A 90 -5.81 -18.49 6.81
C ARG A 90 -4.95 -19.40 7.71
N PRO A 91 -3.69 -19.69 7.35
CA PRO A 91 -2.80 -20.54 8.16
C PRO A 91 -2.70 -20.09 9.63
N SER A 92 -2.55 -18.79 9.86
CA SER A 92 -2.50 -18.20 11.22
C SER A 92 -3.75 -18.46 12.07
N VAL A 93 -4.93 -18.59 11.46
CA VAL A 93 -6.17 -18.91 12.18
C VAL A 93 -6.21 -20.39 12.58
N LEU A 94 -5.72 -21.26 11.70
CA LEU A 94 -5.65 -22.70 11.94
C LEU A 94 -4.63 -23.02 13.05
N GLU A 95 -3.45 -22.42 12.98
CA GLU A 95 -2.43 -22.56 14.02
C GLU A 95 -2.92 -22.10 15.40
N GLU A 96 -3.77 -21.07 15.47
CA GLU A 96 -4.37 -20.63 16.72
C GLU A 96 -5.40 -21.66 17.23
N LYS A 97 -6.25 -22.19 16.35
CA LYS A 97 -7.23 -23.23 16.71
C LYS A 97 -6.57 -24.52 17.19
N GLU A 98 -5.44 -24.88 16.59
CA GLU A 98 -4.59 -26.00 17.01
C GLU A 98 -3.77 -25.69 18.27
N GLY A 99 -3.80 -24.43 18.74
CA GLY A 99 -3.08 -23.98 19.94
C GLY A 99 -1.57 -23.93 19.78
N LYS A 100 -1.04 -23.89 18.54
CA LYS A 100 0.38 -23.71 18.23
C LYS A 100 0.83 -22.27 18.49
N ILE A 101 -0.06 -21.31 18.23
CA ILE A 101 0.12 -19.90 18.54
C ILE A 101 -0.99 -19.40 19.47
N GLU A 102 -0.74 -18.27 20.10
CA GLU A 102 -1.72 -17.55 20.90
C GLU A 102 -1.46 -16.04 20.83
N PHE A 103 -2.53 -15.26 21.06
CA PHE A 103 -2.47 -13.80 21.12
C PHE A 103 -2.57 -13.36 22.57
N ARG A 104 -1.54 -12.69 23.06
CA ARG A 104 -1.46 -12.23 24.46
C ARG A 104 -1.31 -10.72 24.51
N VAL A 105 -2.11 -10.08 25.35
CA VAL A 105 -1.92 -8.67 25.69
C VAL A 105 -1.05 -8.59 26.93
N VAL A 106 0.11 -7.96 26.79
CA VAL A 106 1.13 -7.83 27.85
C VAL A 106 1.48 -6.36 28.07
N ASN A 107 1.84 -6.02 29.29
CA ASN A 107 2.42 -4.74 29.66
C ASN A 107 3.56 -4.95 30.66
N ASN A 108 4.27 -3.87 31.00
CA ASN A 108 5.32 -3.94 32.01
C ASN A 108 4.73 -3.94 33.43
N ASP A 109 4.32 -5.11 33.88
CA ASP A 109 3.81 -5.38 35.22
C ASP A 109 4.87 -6.00 36.17
N ASN A 110 6.15 -5.98 35.77
CA ASN A 110 7.27 -6.65 36.44
C ASN A 110 7.18 -8.18 36.52
N THR A 111 6.26 -8.83 35.82
CA THR A 111 6.26 -10.31 35.76
C THR A 111 7.36 -10.80 34.81
N LYS A 112 8.01 -11.92 35.18
CA LYS A 112 9.10 -12.51 34.38
C LYS A 112 8.61 -12.89 32.98
N GLU A 113 7.41 -13.44 32.87
CA GLU A 113 6.82 -13.90 31.62
C GLU A 113 6.54 -12.72 30.66
N ASN A 114 5.85 -11.67 31.13
CA ASN A 114 5.60 -10.49 30.31
C ASN A 114 6.89 -9.80 29.91
N LEU A 115 7.89 -9.75 30.80
CA LEU A 115 9.18 -9.16 30.47
C LEU A 115 9.90 -9.93 29.35
N ILE A 116 9.81 -11.27 29.33
CA ILE A 116 10.37 -12.08 28.22
C ILE A 116 9.65 -11.74 26.91
N VAL A 117 8.31 -11.68 26.93
CA VAL A 117 7.50 -11.36 25.74
C VAL A 117 7.81 -9.94 25.23
N LEU A 118 7.82 -8.94 26.10
CA LEU A 118 8.16 -7.56 25.76
C LEU A 118 9.58 -7.44 25.21
N THR A 119 10.54 -8.22 25.75
CA THR A 119 11.92 -8.25 25.25
C THR A 119 11.99 -8.87 23.86
N GLY A 120 11.23 -9.94 23.61
CA GLY A 120 11.08 -10.53 22.27
C GLY A 120 10.51 -9.52 21.27
N LEU A 121 9.43 -8.83 21.64
CA LEU A 121 8.82 -7.78 20.82
C LEU A 121 9.79 -6.63 20.53
N LYS A 122 10.47 -6.10 21.56
CA LYS A 122 11.50 -5.07 21.41
C LYS A 122 12.52 -5.50 20.36
N ASN A 123 13.03 -6.72 20.43
CA ASN A 123 14.05 -7.22 19.50
C ASN A 123 13.52 -7.31 18.06
N ILE A 124 12.25 -7.69 17.88
CA ILE A 124 11.60 -7.69 16.56
C ILE A 124 11.46 -6.26 16.04
N PHE A 125 10.92 -5.33 16.84
CA PHE A 125 10.76 -3.94 16.43
C PHE A 125 12.10 -3.30 16.07
N GLN A 126 13.16 -3.54 16.84
CA GLN A 126 14.50 -3.01 16.53
C GLN A 126 15.06 -3.52 15.21
N LYS A 127 14.72 -4.75 14.81
CA LYS A 127 15.16 -5.33 13.52
C LYS A 127 14.29 -4.87 12.35
N GLN A 128 12.97 -4.82 12.55
CA GLN A 128 12.00 -4.53 11.49
C GLN A 128 11.79 -3.02 11.25
N LEU A 129 12.13 -2.18 12.24
CA LEU A 129 12.00 -0.72 12.17
C LEU A 129 13.38 -0.04 12.30
N PRO A 130 14.28 -0.17 11.31
CA PRO A 130 15.65 0.34 11.41
C PRO A 130 15.75 1.87 11.48
N LYS A 131 14.72 2.59 11.03
CA LYS A 131 14.63 4.06 11.12
C LYS A 131 14.32 4.55 12.54
N MET A 132 13.87 3.67 13.43
CA MET A 132 13.50 4.03 14.80
C MET A 132 14.69 3.76 15.75
N PRO A 133 15.09 4.74 16.59
CA PRO A 133 16.19 4.54 17.53
C PRO A 133 15.92 3.37 18.51
N ARG A 134 16.95 2.56 18.78
CA ARG A 134 16.83 1.33 19.58
C ARG A 134 16.42 1.62 21.03
N GLU A 135 16.94 2.71 21.59
CA GLU A 135 16.61 3.21 22.93
C GLU A 135 15.17 3.71 22.98
N TYR A 136 14.71 4.38 21.93
CA TYR A 136 13.34 4.87 21.82
C TYR A 136 12.33 3.71 21.84
N ILE A 137 12.57 2.67 21.02
CA ILE A 137 11.75 1.45 21.01
C ILE A 137 11.72 0.82 22.40
N SER A 138 12.90 0.63 23.02
CA SER A 138 13.00 0.00 24.34
C SER A 138 12.20 0.77 25.39
N ARG A 139 12.33 2.11 25.39
CA ARG A 139 11.65 2.96 26.35
C ARG A 139 10.13 2.85 26.26
N LEU A 140 9.56 2.84 25.05
CA LEU A 140 8.11 2.77 24.86
C LEU A 140 7.55 1.36 25.05
N VAL A 141 8.26 0.31 24.61
CA VAL A 141 7.81 -1.08 24.81
C VAL A 141 7.74 -1.45 26.30
N TYR A 142 8.66 -0.95 27.12
CA TYR A 142 8.65 -1.17 28.57
C TYR A 142 7.88 -0.09 29.36
N ASP A 143 7.29 0.89 28.70
CA ASP A 143 6.51 1.93 29.36
C ASP A 143 5.19 1.35 29.88
N ARG A 144 4.84 1.65 31.13
CA ARG A 144 3.64 1.08 31.78
C ARG A 144 2.32 1.62 31.23
N SER A 145 2.34 2.77 30.55
CA SER A 145 1.17 3.33 29.87
C SER A 145 0.94 2.74 28.48
N HIS A 146 1.86 1.91 28.00
CA HIS A 146 1.75 1.21 26.73
C HIS A 146 1.36 -0.26 26.95
N LEU A 147 0.54 -0.77 26.05
CA LEU A 147 0.13 -2.17 25.99
C LEU A 147 0.69 -2.77 24.71
N SER A 148 1.08 -4.04 24.74
CA SER A 148 1.51 -4.76 23.55
C SER A 148 0.69 -6.02 23.37
N MET A 149 0.06 -6.16 22.20
CA MET A 149 -0.51 -7.44 21.78
C MET A 149 0.56 -8.22 21.02
N ALA A 150 0.98 -9.35 21.58
CA ALA A 150 2.00 -10.22 21.03
C ALA A 150 1.38 -11.48 20.42
N VAL A 151 1.92 -11.91 19.28
CA VAL A 151 1.73 -13.25 18.74
C VAL A 151 2.84 -14.13 19.31
N VAL A 152 2.46 -15.12 20.11
CA VAL A 152 3.39 -16.03 20.79
C VAL A 152 3.19 -17.43 20.26
N ARG A 153 4.25 -18.07 19.77
CA ARG A 153 4.30 -19.49 19.45
C ARG A 153 4.76 -20.25 20.70
N LYS A 154 4.06 -21.32 21.06
CA LYS A 154 4.43 -22.12 22.25
C LYS A 154 5.84 -22.70 22.10
N PRO A 155 6.65 -22.75 23.19
CA PRO A 155 6.28 -22.42 24.56
C PRO A 155 6.26 -20.92 24.90
N LEU A 156 7.13 -20.07 24.32
CA LEU A 156 7.12 -18.61 24.59
C LEU A 156 7.84 -17.77 23.50
N THR A 157 7.89 -18.26 22.27
CA THR A 157 8.61 -17.61 21.17
C THR A 157 7.76 -16.50 20.57
N VAL A 158 8.25 -15.26 20.59
CA VAL A 158 7.54 -14.12 20.01
C VAL A 158 7.71 -14.11 18.49
N VAL A 159 6.59 -14.08 17.76
CA VAL A 159 6.54 -14.02 16.30
C VAL A 159 6.39 -12.58 15.80
N GLY A 160 5.68 -11.75 16.55
CA GLY A 160 5.43 -10.36 16.21
C GLY A 160 4.44 -9.72 17.17
N GLY A 161 4.11 -8.45 16.96
CA GLY A 161 3.15 -7.76 17.80
C GLY A 161 2.86 -6.32 17.41
N ILE A 162 1.89 -5.75 18.13
CA ILE A 162 1.51 -4.33 18.05
C ILE A 162 1.64 -3.74 19.45
N THR A 163 2.43 -2.67 19.58
CA THR A 163 2.45 -1.82 20.78
C THR A 163 1.56 -0.62 20.54
N TYR A 164 0.62 -0.38 21.44
CA TYR A 164 -0.33 0.73 21.37
C TYR A 164 -0.49 1.41 22.72
N ARG A 165 -0.89 2.68 22.69
CA ARG A 165 -1.17 3.51 23.86
C ARG A 165 -2.65 3.89 23.88
N PRO A 166 -3.44 3.39 24.84
CA PRO A 166 -4.86 3.71 24.92
C PRO A 166 -5.11 5.09 25.53
N PHE A 167 -6.01 5.87 24.93
CA PHE A 167 -6.56 7.11 25.49
C PHE A 167 -8.06 6.94 25.71
N ASN A 168 -8.43 6.15 26.72
CA ASN A 168 -9.83 5.78 26.99
C ASN A 168 -10.78 7.00 27.09
N ASN A 169 -10.33 8.08 27.72
CA ASN A 169 -11.13 9.31 27.89
C ASN A 169 -11.38 10.06 26.57
N ARG A 170 -10.63 9.72 25.50
CA ARG A 170 -10.67 10.36 24.18
C ARG A 170 -11.15 9.40 23.09
N GLU A 171 -11.58 8.20 23.47
CA GLU A 171 -12.11 7.14 22.59
C GLU A 171 -11.15 6.71 21.46
N PHE A 172 -9.85 6.97 21.57
CA PHE A 172 -8.85 6.52 20.58
C PHE A 172 -7.64 5.84 21.22
N ALA A 173 -6.91 5.04 20.43
CA ALA A 173 -5.59 4.53 20.78
C ALA A 173 -4.57 4.89 19.71
N GLU A 174 -3.35 5.19 20.13
CA GLU A 174 -2.21 5.38 19.26
C GLU A 174 -1.52 4.03 19.03
N ILE A 175 -1.40 3.58 17.78
CA ILE A 175 -0.53 2.46 17.42
C ILE A 175 0.88 3.03 17.25
N VAL A 176 1.78 2.59 18.12
CA VAL A 176 3.17 3.08 18.19
C VAL A 176 4.07 2.21 17.33
N PHE A 177 3.97 0.88 17.48
CA PHE A 177 4.76 -0.08 16.72
C PHE A 177 3.88 -1.21 16.21
N CYS A 178 4.14 -1.66 14.99
CA CYS A 178 3.50 -2.83 14.40
C CYS A 178 4.52 -3.56 13.54
N ALA A 179 4.89 -4.79 13.91
CA ALA A 179 5.84 -5.58 13.14
C ALA A 179 5.65 -7.08 13.37
N ILE A 180 5.95 -7.85 12.34
CA ILE A 180 6.05 -9.32 12.36
C ILE A 180 7.47 -9.70 11.97
N SER A 181 8.02 -10.75 12.59
CA SER A 181 9.31 -11.32 12.22
C SER A 181 9.37 -11.62 10.73
N SER A 182 10.46 -11.26 10.06
CA SER A 182 10.65 -11.46 8.61
C SER A 182 10.49 -12.91 8.18
N THR A 183 10.91 -13.86 9.01
CA THR A 183 10.75 -15.31 8.77
C THR A 183 9.30 -15.78 8.70
N GLU A 184 8.38 -14.99 9.25
CA GLU A 184 6.97 -15.34 9.42
C GLU A 184 6.06 -14.33 8.69
N GLN A 185 6.63 -13.46 7.86
CA GLN A 185 5.86 -12.56 6.99
C GLN A 185 5.09 -13.38 5.92
N VAL A 186 4.05 -12.79 5.33
CA VAL A 186 3.19 -13.42 4.30
C VAL A 186 2.23 -14.52 4.80
N ARG A 187 2.45 -15.13 5.98
CA ARG A 187 1.53 -16.13 6.58
C ARG A 187 0.21 -15.57 7.15
N GLY A 188 -0.02 -14.27 6.96
CA GLY A 188 -1.26 -13.59 7.37
C GLY A 188 -1.32 -13.16 8.84
N TYR A 189 -0.29 -13.41 9.65
CA TYR A 189 -0.26 -13.03 11.07
C TYR A 189 -0.54 -11.54 11.30
N GLY A 190 -0.03 -10.65 10.45
CA GLY A 190 -0.25 -9.20 10.61
C GLY A 190 -1.72 -8.79 10.50
N ALA A 191 -2.50 -9.41 9.61
CA ALA A 191 -3.93 -9.14 9.50
C ALA A 191 -4.70 -9.78 10.68
N HIS A 192 -4.32 -11.00 11.06
CA HIS A 192 -4.93 -11.72 12.18
C HIS A 192 -4.72 -10.99 13.51
N LEU A 193 -3.51 -10.49 13.74
CA LEU A 193 -3.13 -9.67 14.89
C LEU A 193 -3.95 -8.38 14.98
N MET A 194 -4.15 -7.68 13.85
CA MET A 194 -4.96 -6.46 13.83
C MET A 194 -6.44 -6.75 14.14
N ASN A 195 -6.98 -7.88 13.66
CA ASN A 195 -8.35 -8.30 13.97
C ASN A 195 -8.51 -8.61 15.46
N HIS A 196 -7.56 -9.35 16.04
CA HIS A 196 -7.50 -9.59 17.49
C HIS A 196 -7.42 -8.27 18.28
N LEU A 197 -6.58 -7.34 17.85
CA LEU A 197 -6.45 -6.03 18.50
C LEU A 197 -7.75 -5.24 18.49
N LYS A 198 -8.43 -5.18 17.34
CA LYS A 198 -9.72 -4.50 17.19
C LYS A 198 -10.82 -5.13 18.04
N ASP A 199 -10.88 -6.45 18.09
CA ASP A 199 -11.88 -7.18 18.89
C ASP A 199 -11.60 -7.01 20.39
N TYR A 200 -10.34 -7.13 20.80
CA TYR A 200 -9.90 -6.95 22.19
C TYR A 200 -10.20 -5.53 22.69
N VAL A 201 -9.76 -4.50 21.96
CA VAL A 201 -9.90 -3.10 22.38
C VAL A 201 -11.38 -2.71 22.46
N ARG A 202 -12.22 -3.14 21.51
CA ARG A 202 -13.67 -2.87 21.56
C ARG A 202 -14.39 -3.63 22.67
N ALA A 203 -13.92 -4.81 23.05
CA ALA A 203 -14.51 -5.58 24.13
C ALA A 203 -14.11 -5.07 25.53
N THR A 204 -12.94 -4.45 25.65
CA THR A 204 -12.34 -4.09 26.95
C THR A 204 -12.31 -2.59 27.24
N SER A 205 -12.56 -1.74 26.24
CA SER A 205 -12.40 -0.28 26.37
C SER A 205 -13.42 0.49 25.52
N PRO A 206 -13.66 1.79 25.80
CA PRO A 206 -14.55 2.65 25.00
C PRO A 206 -13.91 3.14 23.68
N ILE A 207 -12.73 2.61 23.32
CA ILE A 207 -11.97 3.07 22.15
C ILE A 207 -12.68 2.66 20.87
N LYS A 208 -12.87 3.62 19.98
CA LYS A 208 -13.52 3.48 18.66
C LYS A 208 -12.54 3.70 17.51
N TYR A 209 -11.45 4.42 17.76
CA TYR A 209 -10.52 4.85 16.74
C TYR A 209 -9.09 4.40 17.02
N PHE A 210 -8.36 4.06 15.96
CA PHE A 210 -6.90 3.98 16.01
C PHE A 210 -6.29 5.10 15.19
N LEU A 211 -5.23 5.70 15.73
CA LEU A 211 -4.35 6.63 15.03
C LEU A 211 -2.95 6.04 14.97
N THR A 212 -2.27 6.22 13.84
CA THR A 212 -0.90 5.74 13.66
C THR A 212 -0.15 6.65 12.69
N TYR A 213 1.14 6.81 12.89
CA TYR A 213 2.03 7.26 11.83
C TYR A 213 2.56 6.03 11.10
N ALA A 214 2.21 5.92 9.82
CA ALA A 214 2.67 4.85 8.96
C ALA A 214 3.81 5.33 8.06
N ASP A 215 4.88 4.57 8.01
CA ASP A 215 5.93 4.71 7.01
C ASP A 215 5.41 4.32 5.61
N ASN A 216 6.02 4.87 4.56
CA ASN A 216 5.55 4.71 3.18
C ASN A 216 5.36 3.24 2.74
N TYR A 217 6.19 2.34 3.25
CA TYR A 217 6.10 0.90 2.97
C TYR A 217 4.91 0.22 3.67
N ALA A 218 4.46 0.75 4.81
CA ALA A 218 3.36 0.18 5.60
C ALA A 218 1.98 0.75 5.24
N ILE A 219 1.89 1.85 4.47
CA ILE A 219 0.61 2.46 4.07
C ILE A 219 -0.32 1.43 3.44
N GLY A 220 0.19 0.57 2.55
CA GLY A 220 -0.60 -0.49 1.90
C GLY A 220 -1.16 -1.51 2.88
N TYR A 221 -0.39 -1.87 3.92
CA TYR A 221 -0.86 -2.75 5.00
C TYR A 221 -1.99 -2.07 5.79
N PHE A 222 -1.79 -0.83 6.26
CA PHE A 222 -2.78 -0.10 7.04
C PHE A 222 -4.06 0.18 6.23
N LYS A 223 -3.95 0.54 4.95
CA LYS A 223 -5.11 0.66 4.04
C LYS A 223 -5.93 -0.64 4.00
N LYS A 224 -5.28 -1.81 3.86
CA LYS A 224 -5.95 -3.13 3.90
C LYS A 224 -6.60 -3.43 5.25
N GLN A 225 -6.11 -2.83 6.34
CA GLN A 225 -6.71 -2.92 7.66
C GLN A 225 -7.79 -1.86 7.90
N GLY A 226 -8.22 -1.09 6.89
CA GLY A 226 -9.27 -0.08 7.03
C GLY A 226 -8.79 1.22 7.66
N PHE A 227 -7.50 1.55 7.53
CA PHE A 227 -7.00 2.89 7.81
C PHE A 227 -7.10 3.78 6.57
N THR A 228 -7.38 5.05 6.78
CA THR A 228 -7.40 6.10 5.76
C THR A 228 -6.46 7.24 6.15
N LYS A 229 -5.99 8.01 5.16
CA LYS A 229 -5.24 9.26 5.38
C LYS A 229 -6.16 10.39 5.87
N GLU A 230 -7.48 10.26 5.66
CA GLU A 230 -8.47 11.24 6.09
C GLU A 230 -8.77 11.09 7.58
N ILE A 231 -8.39 12.09 8.37
CA ILE A 231 -8.59 12.09 9.82
C ILE A 231 -9.93 12.77 10.13
N SER A 232 -10.94 11.97 10.44
CA SER A 232 -12.27 12.49 10.85
C SER A 232 -12.32 12.93 12.31
N LEU A 233 -11.37 12.49 13.14
CA LEU A 233 -11.21 12.96 14.52
C LEU A 233 -10.75 14.43 14.55
N ALA A 234 -11.46 15.26 15.33
CA ALA A 234 -11.08 16.66 15.52
C ALA A 234 -9.67 16.80 16.09
N LYS A 235 -8.87 17.74 15.55
CA LYS A 235 -7.47 17.97 15.95
C LYS A 235 -7.29 18.12 17.47
N SER A 236 -8.21 18.82 18.15
CA SER A 236 -8.19 18.99 19.62
C SER A 236 -8.26 17.69 20.43
N VAL A 237 -8.71 16.59 19.81
CA VAL A 237 -8.80 15.28 20.45
C VAL A 237 -7.43 14.59 20.49
N TRP A 238 -6.58 14.75 19.49
CA TRP A 238 -5.35 13.95 19.35
C TRP A 238 -4.06 14.77 19.28
N THR A 239 -4.10 16.03 18.84
CA THR A 239 -2.92 16.89 18.73
C THR A 239 -2.30 17.09 20.12
N GLY A 240 -0.98 16.86 20.22
CA GLY A 240 -0.23 16.91 21.48
C GLY A 240 -0.30 15.65 22.35
N TYR A 241 -1.13 14.66 21.99
CA TYR A 241 -1.23 13.39 22.71
C TYR A 241 -0.43 12.27 22.05
N ILE A 242 -0.50 12.21 20.71
CA ILE A 242 0.27 11.27 19.90
C ILE A 242 1.65 11.82 19.56
N LYS A 243 2.58 10.94 19.19
CA LYS A 243 3.91 11.33 18.74
C LYS A 243 3.95 11.55 17.24
N ASP A 244 4.53 12.67 16.84
CA ASP A 244 4.79 12.99 15.44
C ASP A 244 6.11 12.34 15.02
N TYR A 245 6.08 11.60 13.92
CA TYR A 245 7.27 10.95 13.36
C TYR A 245 7.59 11.57 12.01
N GLU A 246 8.82 12.06 11.86
CA GLU A 246 9.30 12.63 10.62
C GLU A 246 9.25 11.60 9.48
N GLY A 247 8.67 11.97 8.34
CA GLY A 247 8.48 11.07 7.21
C GLY A 247 7.41 10.00 7.37
N GLY A 248 6.63 10.03 8.46
CA GLY A 248 5.44 9.21 8.65
C GLY A 248 4.18 9.89 8.10
N THR A 249 3.27 9.11 7.52
CA THR A 249 1.93 9.56 7.14
C THR A 249 0.95 9.25 8.28
N LEU A 250 0.27 10.26 8.82
CA LEU A 250 -0.79 10.06 9.80
C LEU A 250 -1.98 9.34 9.14
N MET A 251 -2.44 8.26 9.77
CA MET A 251 -3.58 7.48 9.31
C MET A 251 -4.55 7.17 10.46
N GLN A 252 -5.84 7.14 10.14
CA GLN A 252 -6.91 6.82 11.08
C GLN A 252 -7.67 5.56 10.67
N CYS A 253 -7.95 4.67 11.62
CA CYS A 253 -8.95 3.60 11.47
C CYS A 253 -10.15 3.90 12.37
N ALA A 254 -11.33 4.05 11.77
CA ALA A 254 -12.59 4.03 12.50
C ALA A 254 -13.10 2.59 12.56
N MET A 255 -13.16 2.01 13.75
CA MET A 255 -13.61 0.63 13.90
C MET A 255 -15.13 0.54 13.72
N LEU A 256 -15.57 -0.58 13.14
CA LEU A 256 -16.98 -0.92 12.98
C LEU A 256 -17.61 -1.19 14.36
N PRO A 257 -18.95 -1.06 14.46
CA PRO A 257 -19.68 -1.31 15.70
C PRO A 257 -19.36 -2.68 16.34
N SER A 258 -19.40 -2.74 17.67
CA SER A 258 -18.97 -3.90 18.48
C SER A 258 -19.79 -5.18 18.23
N ILE A 259 -21.00 -5.07 17.67
CA ILE A 259 -21.81 -6.23 17.26
C ILE A 259 -21.11 -7.10 16.21
N LEU A 260 -20.18 -6.53 15.43
CA LEU A 260 -19.41 -7.24 14.42
C LEU A 260 -18.04 -7.62 14.98
N ARG A 261 -17.67 -8.90 14.98
CA ARG A 261 -16.32 -9.36 15.33
C ARG A 261 -15.43 -9.38 14.09
N TYR A 262 -14.26 -8.74 14.16
CA TYR A 262 -13.30 -8.72 13.06
C TYR A 262 -12.68 -10.10 12.80
N LEU A 263 -12.56 -10.95 13.82
CA LEU A 263 -12.10 -12.34 13.64
C LEU A 263 -13.05 -13.16 12.76
N ASP A 264 -14.34 -12.82 12.70
CA ASP A 264 -15.33 -13.47 11.83
C ASP A 264 -15.52 -12.76 10.48
N LEU A 265 -14.76 -11.70 10.20
CA LEU A 265 -15.00 -10.83 9.04
C LEU A 265 -15.09 -11.62 7.72
N GLY A 266 -14.21 -12.61 7.53
CA GLY A 266 -14.23 -13.46 6.35
C GLY A 266 -15.54 -14.23 6.17
N LYS A 267 -16.07 -14.81 7.26
CA LYS A 267 -17.34 -15.54 7.26
C LYS A 267 -18.53 -14.60 7.09
N ILE A 268 -18.51 -13.43 7.74
CA ILE A 268 -19.55 -12.41 7.58
C ILE A 268 -19.63 -11.96 6.12
N LEU A 269 -18.50 -11.67 5.48
CA LEU A 269 -18.45 -11.27 4.06
C LEU A 269 -18.94 -12.40 3.14
N LEU A 270 -18.59 -13.66 3.43
CA LEU A 270 -19.11 -14.81 2.70
C LEU A 270 -20.64 -14.90 2.79
N LEU A 271 -21.20 -14.75 3.99
CA LEU A 271 -22.65 -14.77 4.21
C LEU A 271 -23.35 -13.60 3.51
N GLN A 272 -22.78 -12.40 3.55
CA GLN A 272 -23.30 -11.24 2.83
C GLN A 272 -23.29 -11.47 1.31
N LYS A 273 -22.18 -11.98 0.77
CA LYS A 273 -22.08 -12.35 -0.65
C LYS A 273 -23.15 -13.38 -1.04
N ALA A 274 -23.30 -14.45 -0.25
CA ALA A 274 -24.30 -15.48 -0.50
C ALA A 274 -25.73 -14.94 -0.45
N ALA A 275 -26.05 -14.02 0.47
CA ALA A 275 -27.35 -13.37 0.55
C ALA A 275 -27.65 -12.51 -0.69
N ILE A 276 -26.67 -11.73 -1.16
CA ILE A 276 -26.79 -10.94 -2.38
C ILE A 276 -26.96 -11.85 -3.60
N GLU A 277 -26.14 -12.90 -3.73
CA GLU A 277 -26.25 -13.86 -4.82
C GLU A 277 -27.60 -14.58 -4.83
N LYS A 278 -28.14 -14.96 -3.67
CA LYS A 278 -29.48 -15.53 -3.55
C LYS A 278 -30.53 -14.56 -4.08
N LYS A 279 -30.43 -13.26 -3.75
CA LYS A 279 -31.34 -12.23 -4.26
C LYS A 279 -31.18 -12.01 -5.77
N ILE A 280 -29.95 -12.03 -6.28
CA ILE A 280 -29.65 -11.95 -7.71
C ILE A 280 -30.27 -13.14 -8.44
N LYS A 281 -30.11 -14.37 -7.95
CA LYS A 281 -30.67 -15.59 -8.57
C LYS A 281 -32.19 -15.57 -8.69
N LEU A 282 -32.91 -14.87 -7.80
CA LEU A 282 -34.37 -14.70 -7.90
C LEU A 282 -34.81 -13.86 -9.11
N ARG A 283 -33.92 -13.02 -9.66
CA ARG A 283 -34.21 -12.15 -10.81
C ARG A 283 -33.43 -12.55 -12.06
N SER A 284 -32.17 -12.93 -11.88
CA SER A 284 -31.24 -13.30 -12.94
C SER A 284 -31.34 -14.78 -13.26
N LYS A 285 -31.47 -15.08 -14.55
CA LYS A 285 -31.40 -16.44 -15.10
C LYS A 285 -29.98 -16.86 -15.47
N SER A 286 -28.94 -16.07 -15.14
CA SER A 286 -27.55 -16.36 -15.51
C SER A 286 -27.01 -17.66 -14.89
N HIS A 287 -27.64 -18.15 -13.80
CA HIS A 287 -27.27 -19.40 -13.14
C HIS A 287 -27.83 -20.65 -13.86
N VAL A 288 -28.71 -20.48 -14.85
CA VAL A 288 -29.32 -21.59 -15.60
C VAL A 288 -28.35 -22.02 -16.70
N VAL A 289 -27.77 -23.22 -16.56
CA VAL A 289 -26.96 -23.84 -17.61
C VAL A 289 -27.87 -24.34 -18.72
N ARG A 290 -27.60 -23.90 -19.95
CA ARG A 290 -28.40 -24.25 -21.13
C ARG A 290 -27.63 -25.23 -22.03
N PRO A 291 -28.33 -26.11 -22.76
CA PRO A 291 -27.66 -27.03 -23.66
C PRO A 291 -26.89 -26.26 -24.74
N GLY A 292 -25.75 -26.80 -25.14
CA GLY A 292 -24.96 -26.23 -26.24
C GLY A 292 -25.75 -26.21 -27.55
N LEU A 293 -25.52 -25.19 -28.36
CA LEU A 293 -26.17 -25.03 -29.66
C LEU A 293 -25.74 -26.18 -30.59
N GLN A 294 -26.71 -26.98 -31.04
CA GLN A 294 -26.42 -28.16 -31.88
C GLN A 294 -25.83 -27.77 -33.24
N ILE A 295 -26.06 -26.54 -33.68
CA ILE A 295 -25.62 -26.01 -34.97
C ILE A 295 -24.09 -26.06 -35.15
N PHE A 296 -23.34 -25.97 -34.04
CA PHE A 296 -21.88 -26.04 -34.04
C PHE A 296 -21.31 -27.45 -34.20
N LYS A 297 -22.13 -28.50 -34.05
CA LYS A 297 -21.70 -29.89 -34.31
C LYS A 297 -21.52 -30.16 -35.80
N SER A 298 -22.31 -29.49 -36.65
CA SER A 298 -22.36 -29.74 -38.09
C SER A 298 -21.55 -28.74 -38.91
N ASN A 299 -21.39 -27.50 -38.42
CA ASN A 299 -20.71 -26.42 -39.15
C ASN A 299 -19.94 -25.51 -38.18
N LYS A 300 -18.67 -25.23 -38.50
CA LYS A 300 -17.78 -24.42 -37.64
C LYS A 300 -17.88 -22.90 -37.89
N ASN A 301 -18.29 -22.46 -39.08
CA ASN A 301 -18.36 -21.05 -39.46
C ASN A 301 -19.80 -20.62 -39.75
N ILE A 302 -20.55 -20.30 -38.70
CA ILE A 302 -21.92 -19.76 -38.82
C ILE A 302 -21.99 -18.42 -38.10
N ASN A 303 -22.58 -17.43 -38.78
CA ASN A 303 -22.91 -16.15 -38.18
C ASN A 303 -24.31 -16.26 -37.54
N LEU A 304 -24.36 -16.35 -36.21
CA LEU A 304 -25.60 -16.41 -35.45
C LEU A 304 -26.03 -15.00 -35.04
N ASN A 305 -27.33 -14.72 -35.08
CA ASN A 305 -27.90 -13.52 -34.47
C ASN A 305 -28.13 -13.77 -32.97
N PRO A 306 -27.37 -13.13 -32.07
CA PRO A 306 -27.49 -13.39 -30.63
C PRO A 306 -28.89 -13.10 -30.08
N ALA A 307 -29.60 -12.12 -30.65
CA ALA A 307 -30.93 -11.68 -30.21
C ALA A 307 -32.08 -12.60 -30.67
N LYS A 308 -31.81 -13.64 -31.47
CA LYS A 308 -32.84 -14.56 -31.99
C LYS A 308 -32.45 -16.02 -31.89
N ASP A 309 -31.21 -16.35 -32.23
CA ASP A 309 -30.76 -17.72 -32.44
C ASP A 309 -30.22 -18.38 -31.17
N ILE A 310 -30.08 -17.60 -30.09
CA ILE A 310 -29.60 -18.06 -28.79
C ILE A 310 -30.75 -17.96 -27.78
N PRO A 311 -31.53 -19.04 -27.56
CA PRO A 311 -32.70 -19.02 -26.68
C PRO A 311 -32.39 -18.48 -25.28
N GLY A 312 -31.18 -18.75 -24.78
CA GLY A 312 -30.75 -18.26 -23.48
C GLY A 312 -30.52 -16.76 -23.37
N LEU A 313 -30.10 -16.15 -24.47
CA LEU A 313 -29.89 -14.71 -24.55
C LEU A 313 -31.24 -14.00 -24.67
N VAL A 314 -32.13 -14.53 -25.51
CA VAL A 314 -33.51 -14.04 -25.68
C VAL A 314 -34.27 -14.04 -24.35
N GLU A 315 -34.26 -15.16 -23.63
CA GLU A 315 -34.97 -15.28 -22.36
C GLU A 315 -34.38 -14.45 -21.21
N SER A 316 -33.11 -14.04 -21.34
CA SER A 316 -32.44 -13.17 -20.37
C SER A 316 -32.81 -11.69 -20.53
N GLY A 317 -33.53 -11.35 -21.62
CA GLY A 317 -33.87 -9.96 -21.95
C GLY A 317 -32.66 -9.16 -22.44
N TRP A 318 -31.67 -9.85 -23.01
CA TRP A 318 -30.47 -9.22 -23.56
C TRP A 318 -30.82 -8.32 -24.73
N LEU A 319 -30.18 -7.15 -24.78
CA LEU A 319 -30.28 -6.18 -25.86
C LEU A 319 -28.87 -5.89 -26.35
N GLU A 320 -28.72 -5.69 -27.66
CA GLU A 320 -27.43 -5.33 -28.28
C GLU A 320 -26.83 -4.05 -27.66
N GLU A 321 -27.68 -3.11 -27.26
CA GLU A 321 -27.27 -1.89 -26.56
C GLU A 321 -26.65 -2.17 -25.18
N MET A 322 -27.11 -3.20 -24.46
CA MET A 322 -26.52 -3.60 -23.17
C MET A 322 -25.13 -4.20 -23.36
N ASP A 323 -24.92 -4.93 -24.46
CA ASP A 323 -23.61 -5.50 -24.82
C ASP A 323 -22.63 -4.41 -25.26
N LYS A 324 -23.06 -3.48 -26.11
CA LYS A 324 -22.26 -2.29 -26.46
C LYS A 324 -21.88 -1.48 -25.22
N LEU A 325 -22.78 -1.34 -24.24
CA LEU A 325 -22.49 -0.66 -22.98
C LEU A 325 -21.51 -1.45 -22.10
N ALA A 326 -21.60 -2.79 -22.07
CA ALA A 326 -20.68 -3.65 -21.31
C ALA A 326 -19.28 -3.72 -21.94
N GLN A 327 -19.20 -3.65 -23.27
CA GLN A 327 -17.95 -3.63 -24.03
C GLN A 327 -17.27 -2.27 -24.02
N LYS A 328 -17.99 -1.19 -23.70
CA LYS A 328 -17.36 0.11 -23.50
C LYS A 328 -16.32 -0.01 -22.37
N PRO A 329 -15.04 0.22 -22.66
CA PRO A 329 -14.01 0.17 -21.64
C PRO A 329 -14.39 1.18 -20.54
N LYS A 330 -14.48 0.70 -19.29
CA LYS A 330 -14.87 1.52 -18.14
C LYS A 330 -13.90 2.66 -17.84
N ARG A 331 -12.70 2.59 -18.40
CA ARG A 331 -11.60 3.54 -18.24
C ARG A 331 -10.95 3.75 -19.59
N GLY A 332 -10.48 4.97 -19.85
CA GLY A 332 -9.84 5.32 -21.11
C GLY A 332 -8.62 4.44 -21.42
N PRO A 333 -8.22 4.32 -22.70
CA PRO A 333 -7.10 3.47 -23.14
C PRO A 333 -5.77 3.84 -22.45
N HIS A 334 -5.61 5.10 -22.04
CA HIS A 334 -4.40 5.62 -21.39
C HIS A 334 -4.37 5.42 -19.87
N TYR A 335 -5.43 4.88 -19.27
CA TYR A 335 -5.58 4.83 -17.81
C TYR A 335 -4.41 4.13 -17.11
N ASN A 336 -4.04 2.93 -17.58
CA ASN A 336 -2.97 2.14 -16.97
C ASN A 336 -1.59 2.83 -17.09
N PHE A 337 -1.36 3.54 -18.19
CA PHE A 337 -0.15 4.32 -18.38
C PHE A 337 -0.11 5.53 -17.44
N MET A 338 -1.22 6.27 -17.33
CA MET A 338 -1.34 7.39 -16.37
C MET A 338 -1.12 6.93 -14.92
N VAL A 339 -1.66 5.77 -14.52
CA VAL A 339 -1.44 5.20 -13.18
C VAL A 339 0.03 4.88 -12.95
N THR A 340 0.67 4.21 -13.90
CA THR A 340 2.09 3.86 -13.81
C THR A 340 2.95 5.11 -13.72
N LEU A 341 2.75 6.06 -14.63
CA LEU A 341 3.51 7.31 -14.69
C LEU A 341 3.32 8.15 -13.42
N LEU A 342 2.09 8.30 -12.93
CA LEU A 342 1.82 9.05 -11.69
C LEU A 342 2.46 8.40 -10.47
N SER A 343 2.44 7.08 -10.39
CA SER A 343 3.11 6.32 -9.33
C SER A 343 4.62 6.54 -9.36
N GLU A 344 5.24 6.47 -10.54
CA GLU A 344 6.67 6.74 -10.69
C GLU A 344 7.04 8.18 -10.34
N LEU A 345 6.24 9.17 -10.76
CA LEU A 345 6.43 10.58 -10.40
C LEU A 345 6.33 10.77 -8.89
N THR A 346 5.33 10.18 -8.24
CA THR A 346 5.12 10.30 -6.78
C THR A 346 6.27 9.70 -5.97
N ASN A 347 6.87 8.61 -6.45
CA ASN A 347 7.98 7.94 -5.77
C ASN A 347 9.35 8.54 -6.09
N HIS A 348 9.44 9.52 -7.00
CA HIS A 348 10.71 10.13 -7.36
C HIS A 348 11.27 10.98 -6.21
N PRO A 349 12.59 10.96 -5.90
CA PRO A 349 13.17 11.70 -4.77
C PRO A 349 12.93 13.22 -4.80
N SER A 350 12.71 13.80 -5.98
CA SER A 350 12.41 15.23 -6.15
C SER A 350 10.92 15.58 -6.06
N ALA A 351 10.03 14.62 -5.78
CA ALA A 351 8.58 14.84 -5.79
C ALA A 351 8.00 15.38 -4.48
N TRP A 352 8.75 15.32 -3.38
CA TRP A 352 8.28 15.72 -2.06
C TRP A 352 7.61 17.12 -1.99
N PRO A 353 8.03 18.17 -2.75
CA PRO A 353 7.36 19.47 -2.67
C PRO A 353 5.99 19.50 -3.35
N PHE A 354 5.71 18.51 -4.20
CA PHE A 354 4.52 18.44 -5.04
C PHE A 354 3.57 17.33 -4.57
N ALA A 355 3.87 16.68 -3.44
CA ALA A 355 3.14 15.51 -2.96
C ALA A 355 1.72 15.85 -2.49
N VAL A 356 1.51 17.07 -1.98
CA VAL A 356 0.22 17.57 -1.44
C VAL A 356 0.02 19.04 -1.81
N PRO A 357 -1.22 19.58 -1.73
CA PRO A 357 -1.48 20.99 -1.99
C PRO A 357 -0.65 21.91 -1.07
N VAL A 358 -0.21 23.06 -1.58
CA VAL A 358 0.48 24.07 -0.79
C VAL A 358 -0.41 24.59 0.33
N ASN A 359 0.04 24.54 1.58
CA ASN A 359 -0.77 24.98 2.71
C ASN A 359 -0.90 26.52 2.73
N ARG A 360 -2.13 27.04 2.64
CA ARG A 360 -2.42 28.50 2.71
C ARG A 360 -1.98 29.13 4.03
N GLU A 361 -1.96 28.39 5.12
CA GLU A 361 -1.52 28.91 6.42
C GLU A 361 0.01 29.07 6.50
N GLU A 362 0.76 28.25 5.75
CA GLU A 362 2.23 28.29 5.70
C GLU A 362 2.74 29.26 4.63
N VAL A 363 2.05 29.33 3.50
CA VAL A 363 2.41 30.18 2.36
C VAL A 363 1.23 31.08 1.99
N GLY A 364 1.14 32.21 2.69
CA GLY A 364 -0.04 33.07 2.69
C GLY A 364 -0.42 33.68 1.34
N ASP A 365 0.55 34.07 0.53
CA ASP A 365 0.34 34.75 -0.77
C ASP A 365 0.30 33.78 -1.96
N TYR A 366 0.52 32.48 -1.75
CA TYR A 366 0.64 31.50 -2.85
C TYR A 366 -0.60 31.49 -3.75
N TYR A 367 -1.79 31.47 -3.15
CA TYR A 367 -3.06 31.43 -3.88
C TYR A 367 -3.49 32.79 -4.45
N ASP A 368 -2.80 33.87 -4.07
CA ASP A 368 -2.98 35.18 -4.70
C ASP A 368 -2.14 35.28 -5.98
N VAL A 369 -1.01 34.58 -6.04
CA VAL A 369 -0.11 34.51 -7.20
C VAL A 369 -0.54 33.40 -8.17
N ILE A 370 -0.72 32.17 -7.68
CA ILE A 370 -1.06 30.98 -8.47
C ILE A 370 -2.58 30.80 -8.53
N LYS A 371 -3.14 30.84 -9.75
CA LYS A 371 -4.59 30.80 -9.99
C LYS A 371 -5.16 29.41 -10.18
N GLU A 372 -4.36 28.50 -10.72
CA GLU A 372 -4.76 27.11 -10.96
C GLU A 372 -3.79 26.18 -10.22
N PRO A 373 -3.93 26.02 -8.89
CA PRO A 373 -3.05 25.15 -8.11
C PRO A 373 -3.24 23.69 -8.51
N MET A 374 -2.13 22.93 -8.51
CA MET A 374 -2.12 21.50 -8.80
C MET A 374 -1.00 20.81 -8.02
N ASP A 375 -1.21 19.54 -7.67
CA ASP A 375 -0.28 18.68 -6.94
C ASP A 375 -0.55 17.19 -7.26
N LEU A 376 0.39 16.31 -6.91
CA LEU A 376 0.34 14.90 -7.24
C LEU A 376 -0.80 14.15 -6.54
N SER A 377 -1.19 14.54 -5.32
CA SER A 377 -2.33 13.90 -4.63
C SER A 377 -3.67 14.30 -5.25
N THR A 378 -3.81 15.55 -5.70
CA THR A 378 -4.98 15.99 -6.47
C THR A 378 -5.06 15.26 -7.81
N MET A 379 -3.92 15.08 -8.48
CA MET A 379 -3.86 14.27 -9.70
C MET A 379 -4.24 12.81 -9.46
N GLU A 380 -3.79 12.21 -8.36
CA GLU A 380 -4.15 10.83 -7.94
C GLU A 380 -5.67 10.71 -7.78
N LEU A 381 -6.29 11.64 -7.07
CA LEU A 381 -7.74 11.68 -6.86
C LEU A 381 -8.51 11.87 -8.18
N LYS A 382 -8.04 12.74 -9.08
CA LYS A 382 -8.66 12.93 -10.40
C LYS A 382 -8.58 11.64 -11.22
N LEU A 383 -7.45 10.96 -11.20
CA LEU A 383 -7.26 9.71 -11.94
C LEU A 383 -8.14 8.58 -11.37
N GLU A 384 -8.19 8.40 -10.04
CA GLU A 384 -9.02 7.38 -9.40
C GLU A 384 -10.52 7.55 -9.72
N ASN A 385 -10.97 8.80 -9.86
CA ASN A 385 -12.35 9.17 -10.15
C ASN A 385 -12.65 9.36 -11.66
N ASP A 386 -11.77 8.87 -12.53
CA ASP A 386 -11.95 8.90 -13.99
C ASP A 386 -12.19 10.32 -14.55
N LYS A 387 -11.47 11.31 -14.01
CA LYS A 387 -11.57 12.74 -14.41
C LYS A 387 -10.62 13.16 -15.53
N TYR A 388 -9.82 12.24 -16.05
CA TYR A 388 -8.97 12.47 -17.22
C TYR A 388 -9.54 11.74 -18.42
N GLU A 389 -10.18 12.49 -19.33
CA GLU A 389 -10.77 11.95 -20.55
C GLU A 389 -9.71 11.67 -21.63
N SER A 390 -8.58 12.38 -21.57
CA SER A 390 -7.44 12.22 -22.47
C SER A 390 -6.10 12.30 -21.73
N PHE A 391 -5.04 11.79 -22.37
CA PHE A 391 -3.68 11.91 -21.83
C PHE A 391 -3.20 13.37 -21.80
N ASP A 392 -3.66 14.23 -22.72
CA ASP A 392 -3.36 15.66 -22.70
C ASP A 392 -3.81 16.36 -21.41
N GLN A 393 -4.99 16.00 -20.89
CA GLN A 393 -5.50 16.58 -19.64
C GLN A 393 -4.61 16.18 -18.45
N PHE A 394 -4.13 14.93 -18.43
CA PHE A 394 -3.19 14.46 -17.42
C PHE A 394 -1.82 15.16 -17.54
N LEU A 395 -1.33 15.32 -18.78
CA LEU A 395 -0.06 15.99 -19.04
C LEU A 395 -0.12 17.48 -18.73
N TYR A 396 -1.26 18.12 -18.99
CA TYR A 396 -1.53 19.51 -18.62
C TYR A 396 -1.39 19.72 -17.11
N ASP A 397 -2.08 18.92 -16.30
CA ASP A 397 -1.99 19.01 -14.84
C ASP A 397 -0.57 18.71 -14.33
N SER A 398 0.11 17.72 -14.93
CA SER A 398 1.51 17.41 -14.60
C SER A 398 2.42 18.62 -14.86
N ARG A 399 2.28 19.27 -16.02
CA ARG A 399 3.04 20.47 -16.38
C ARG A 399 2.66 21.68 -15.51
N LEU A 400 1.39 21.76 -15.11
CA LEU A 400 0.89 22.83 -14.24
C LEU A 400 1.59 22.82 -12.87
N ILE A 401 1.87 21.64 -12.30
CA ILE A 401 2.69 21.51 -11.08
C ILE A 401 4.04 22.21 -11.26
N PHE A 402 4.75 21.90 -12.35
CA PHE A 402 6.09 22.43 -12.59
C PHE A 402 6.08 23.92 -12.92
N ASN A 403 5.13 24.36 -13.75
CA ASN A 403 4.99 25.74 -14.16
C ASN A 403 4.60 26.65 -12.99
N ASN A 404 3.66 26.22 -12.15
CA ASN A 404 3.30 26.95 -10.93
C ASN A 404 4.49 27.06 -9.97
N CYS A 405 5.24 25.97 -9.81
CA CYS A 405 6.45 25.98 -8.98
C CYS A 405 7.46 27.03 -9.49
N ARG A 406 7.73 27.06 -10.80
CA ARG A 406 8.68 28.00 -11.41
C ARG A 406 8.17 29.45 -11.46
N ALA A 407 6.86 29.64 -11.57
CA ALA A 407 6.26 30.97 -11.55
C ALA A 407 6.33 31.62 -10.15
N TYR A 408 6.21 30.80 -9.10
CA TYR A 408 6.24 31.28 -7.72
C TYR A 408 7.65 31.34 -7.12
N ASN A 409 8.53 30.38 -7.45
CA ASN A 409 9.85 30.24 -6.82
C ASN A 409 10.99 30.71 -7.73
N ALA A 410 12.02 31.33 -7.15
CA ALA A 410 13.23 31.69 -7.89
C ALA A 410 14.06 30.47 -8.32
N GLU A 411 14.81 30.58 -9.42
CA GLU A 411 15.59 29.49 -10.02
C GLU A 411 16.65 28.89 -9.08
N SER A 412 17.15 29.68 -8.13
CA SER A 412 18.16 29.25 -7.16
C SER A 412 17.61 28.26 -6.13
N THR A 413 16.29 28.24 -5.93
CA THR A 413 15.62 27.45 -4.88
C THR A 413 15.64 25.95 -5.17
N THR A 414 15.58 25.15 -4.10
CA THR A 414 15.44 23.69 -4.21
C THR A 414 14.13 23.29 -4.89
N TYR A 415 13.05 24.05 -4.68
CA TYR A 415 11.74 23.83 -5.30
C TYR A 415 11.80 23.90 -6.82
N TYR A 416 12.40 24.97 -7.36
CA TYR A 416 12.57 25.14 -8.80
C TYR A 416 13.40 24.00 -9.41
N LYS A 417 14.54 23.68 -8.79
CA LYS A 417 15.42 22.58 -9.23
C LYS A 417 14.70 21.22 -9.22
N ASN A 418 13.86 20.98 -8.21
CA ASN A 418 13.08 19.75 -8.12
C ASN A 418 11.99 19.67 -9.21
N ALA A 419 11.32 20.78 -9.54
CA ALA A 419 10.37 20.83 -10.64
C ALA A 419 11.05 20.48 -11.97
N SER A 420 12.22 21.07 -12.28
CA SER A 420 12.97 20.76 -13.49
C SER A 420 13.44 19.30 -13.56
N LYS A 421 13.88 18.72 -12.43
CA LYS A 421 14.28 17.29 -12.37
C LYS A 421 13.10 16.37 -12.62
N LEU A 422 11.96 16.64 -11.97
CA LEU A 422 10.78 15.79 -12.07
C LEU A 422 10.12 15.87 -13.46
N GLU A 423 10.07 17.07 -14.05
CA GLU A 423 9.60 17.25 -15.43
C GLU A 423 10.49 16.53 -16.44
N LYS A 424 11.82 16.62 -16.28
CA LYS A 424 12.75 15.87 -17.14
C LYS A 424 12.55 14.37 -17.01
N PHE A 425 12.35 13.86 -15.80
CA PHE A 425 12.06 12.45 -15.55
C PHE A 425 10.74 12.04 -16.23
N MET A 426 9.68 12.83 -16.08
CA MET A 426 8.39 12.62 -16.75
C MET A 426 8.55 12.55 -18.28
N ASN A 427 9.23 13.54 -18.87
CA ASN A 427 9.43 13.61 -20.32
C ASN A 427 10.24 12.42 -20.84
N ASN A 428 11.27 11.96 -20.09
CA ASN A 428 12.00 10.76 -20.47
C ASN A 428 11.09 9.52 -20.49
N LYS A 429 10.25 9.34 -19.46
CA LYS A 429 9.30 8.22 -19.40
C LYS A 429 8.27 8.23 -20.54
N ILE A 430 7.78 9.41 -20.90
CA ILE A 430 6.87 9.58 -22.04
C ILE A 430 7.60 9.27 -23.36
N LYS A 431 8.84 9.74 -23.51
CA LYS A 431 9.67 9.51 -24.70
C LYS A 431 10.05 8.04 -24.91
N ASP A 432 10.35 7.33 -23.81
CA ASP A 432 10.70 5.91 -23.83
C ASP A 432 9.50 5.02 -24.20
N SER A 433 8.29 5.56 -24.13
CA SER A 433 7.07 4.85 -24.50
C SER A 433 6.69 5.15 -25.96
N THR A 434 6.75 4.11 -26.82
CA THR A 434 6.46 4.21 -28.26
C THR A 434 5.09 4.81 -28.56
N ASP A 435 4.10 4.54 -27.70
CA ASP A 435 2.72 4.97 -27.90
C ASP A 435 2.47 6.41 -27.42
N TYR A 436 3.40 7.03 -26.69
CA TYR A 436 3.20 8.33 -26.05
C TYR A 436 4.25 9.39 -26.42
N ALA A 437 5.33 9.01 -27.11
CA ALA A 437 6.40 9.94 -27.49
C ALA A 437 5.89 11.20 -28.24
N HIS A 438 4.85 11.05 -29.06
CA HIS A 438 4.24 12.14 -29.84
C HIS A 438 3.58 13.24 -29.00
N TYR A 439 3.32 13.01 -27.70
CA TYR A 439 2.80 14.04 -26.80
C TYR A 439 3.86 15.04 -26.32
N LEU A 440 5.13 14.82 -26.71
CA LEU A 440 6.24 15.73 -26.42
C LEU A 440 6.61 16.64 -27.60
N ASP A 441 6.00 16.42 -28.76
CA ASP A 441 6.29 17.14 -30.01
C ASP A 441 5.66 18.54 -30.07
#